data_AF-A0A6I3IHT1-F1
#
_entry.id   AF-A0A6I3IHT1-F1
#
_cell.length_a   1.000
_cell.length_b   1.000
_cell.length_c   1.000
_cell.angle_alpha   90.00
_cell.angle_beta   90.00
_cell.angle_gamma   90.00
#
_symmetry.space_group_name_H-M   'P 1'
#
loop_
_entity.id
_entity.type
_entity.pdbx_description
1 polymer ?
#
loop_
_entity_poly.entity_id
_entity_poly.type
_entity_poly.pdbx_seq_one_letter_code
_entity_poly.pdbx_strand_id
1 'polypeptide(L)'
;MKLLKVAIRRYRSIEEMDAFEVEPDVTCLVGKNESGKTAVLQALNKSHSHDGASFDEGLDYPTTRTSERRKAEGKMKVTTLTYLLDDGDEQ
;
A
#
# COMPACT_ATOMS: atom_id res chain seq x y z
N MET A 1 -10.13 0.86 -14.47
CA MET A 1 -8.76 0.40 -14.15
C MET A 1 -8.90 -0.83 -13.27
N LYS A 2 -8.11 -1.88 -13.50
CA LYS A 2 -8.12 -3.09 -12.66
C LYS A 2 -6.76 -3.32 -12.02
N LEU A 3 -6.73 -3.44 -10.69
CA LEU A 3 -5.48 -3.68 -9.94
C LEU A 3 -4.99 -5.10 -10.22
N LEU A 4 -3.76 -5.25 -10.71
CA LEU A 4 -3.14 -6.54 -11.03
C LEU A 4 -2.11 -6.97 -9.99
N LYS A 5 -1.33 -6.02 -9.47
CA LYS A 5 -0.20 -6.33 -8.60
C LYS A 5 0.01 -5.27 -7.54
N VAL A 6 0.34 -5.72 -6.34
CA VAL A 6 0.54 -4.88 -5.17
C VAL A 6 1.90 -5.17 -4.55
N ALA A 7 2.67 -4.12 -4.27
CA ALA A 7 3.84 -4.17 -3.41
C ALA A 7 3.75 -3.04 -2.37
N ILE A 8 4.04 -3.35 -1.10
CA ILE A 8 3.94 -2.41 0.01
C ILE A 8 5.19 -2.51 0.88
N ARG A 9 5.75 -1.36 1.24
CA ARG A 9 6.90 -1.24 2.13
C ARG A 9 6.75 -0.04 3.03
N ARG A 10 7.39 -0.10 4.20
CA ARG A 10 7.44 1.00 5.16
C ARG A 10 6.05 1.59 5.45
N TYR A 11 5.09 0.72 5.78
CA TYR A 11 3.71 1.09 6.09
C TYR A 11 3.22 0.39 7.36
N ARG A 12 3.08 1.12 8.46
CA ARG A 12 2.62 0.64 9.77
C ARG A 12 3.42 -0.58 10.23
N SER A 13 2.79 -1.75 10.30
CA SER A 13 3.44 -3.02 10.68
C SER A 13 4.14 -3.73 9.51
N ILE A 14 3.99 -3.23 8.28
CA ILE A 14 4.62 -3.77 7.07
C ILE A 14 5.99 -3.10 6.89
N GLU A 15 7.03 -3.88 7.13
CA GLU A 15 8.40 -3.45 6.89
C GLU A 15 8.70 -3.45 5.38
N GLU A 16 8.54 -4.60 4.75
CA GLU A 16 8.64 -4.87 3.32
C GLU A 16 7.80 -6.12 3.07
N MET A 17 6.94 -6.08 2.06
CA MET A 17 6.11 -7.21 1.65
C MET A 17 6.52 -7.66 0.25
N ASP A 18 6.64 -8.97 0.04
CA ASP A 18 6.78 -9.51 -1.30
C ASP A 18 5.58 -9.12 -2.15
N ALA A 19 5.84 -8.71 -3.40
CA ALA A 19 4.78 -8.31 -4.29
C ALA A 19 3.88 -9.50 -4.63
N PHE A 20 2.56 -9.28 -4.60
CA PHE A 20 1.58 -10.32 -4.89
C PHE A 20 0.62 -9.88 -6.01
N GLU A 21 0.11 -10.87 -6.74
CA GLU A 21 -0.89 -10.68 -7.80
C GLU A 21 -2.28 -10.63 -7.18
N VAL A 22 -3.14 -9.81 -7.77
CA VAL A 22 -4.55 -9.69 -7.41
C VAL A 22 -5.34 -10.53 -8.40
N GLU A 23 -6.05 -11.52 -7.87
CA GLU A 23 -6.93 -12.39 -8.64
C GLU A 23 -8.07 -11.58 -9.25
N PRO A 24 -8.50 -11.91 -10.49
CA PRO A 24 -9.51 -11.15 -11.22
C PRO A 24 -10.92 -11.19 -10.60
N ASP A 25 -11.18 -12.17 -9.75
CA ASP A 25 -12.48 -12.36 -9.08
C ASP A 25 -12.38 -12.03 -7.58
N VAL A 26 -11.72 -12.90 -6.80
CA VAL A 26 -11.59 -12.74 -5.35
C VAL A 26 -10.16 -13.01 -4.89
N THR A 27 -9.57 -12.03 -4.20
CA THR A 27 -8.28 -12.17 -3.50
C THR A 27 -8.52 -12.17 -1.99
N CYS A 28 -8.03 -13.18 -1.27
CA CYS A 28 -8.19 -13.32 0.17
C CYS A 28 -6.87 -13.09 0.91
N LEU A 29 -6.84 -12.11 1.82
CA LEU A 29 -5.71 -11.91 2.74
C LEU A 29 -5.94 -12.71 4.03
N VAL A 30 -5.12 -13.74 4.27
CA VAL A 30 -5.20 -14.60 5.47
C VAL A 30 -3.92 -14.54 6.30
N GLY A 31 -4.03 -14.80 7.61
CA GLY A 31 -2.90 -14.77 8.54
C GLY A 31 -3.33 -14.55 9.98
N LYS A 32 -2.40 -14.65 10.92
CA LYS A 32 -2.64 -14.42 12.35
C LYS A 32 -3.10 -12.99 12.63
N ASN A 33 -3.65 -12.74 13.81
CA ASN A 33 -3.88 -11.37 14.27
C ASN A 33 -2.55 -10.58 14.23
N GLU A 34 -2.67 -9.27 14.03
CA GLU A 34 -1.54 -8.34 13.91
C GLU A 34 -0.57 -8.62 12.73
N SER A 35 -0.86 -9.57 11.84
CA SER A 35 0.01 -9.92 10.69
C SER A 35 0.05 -8.87 9.57
N GLY A 36 -0.60 -7.71 9.73
CA GLY A 36 -0.59 -6.62 8.74
C GLY A 36 -1.69 -6.65 7.68
N LYS A 37 -2.67 -7.58 7.73
CA LYS A 37 -3.78 -7.63 6.76
C LYS A 37 -4.54 -6.30 6.62
N THR A 38 -4.91 -5.71 7.76
CA THR A 38 -5.59 -4.40 7.79
C THR A 38 -4.69 -3.29 7.25
N ALA A 39 -3.38 -3.37 7.50
CA ALA A 39 -2.41 -2.40 6.98
C ALA A 39 -2.32 -2.47 5.45
N VAL A 40 -2.39 -3.67 4.85
CA VAL A 40 -2.47 -3.82 3.38
C VAL A 40 -3.69 -3.08 2.82
N LEU A 41 -4.88 -3.33 3.36
CA LEU A 41 -6.11 -2.69 2.89
C LEU A 41 -6.08 -1.16 3.07
N GLN A 42 -5.53 -0.68 4.19
CA GLN A 42 -5.39 0.75 4.45
C GLN A 42 -4.40 1.43 3.50
N ALA A 43 -3.28 0.78 3.18
CA ALA A 43 -2.32 1.29 2.21
C ALA A 43 -2.92 1.38 0.79
N LEU A 44 -3.71 0.36 0.40
CA LEU A 44 -4.44 0.36 -0.86
C LEU A 44 -5.46 1.50 -0.93
N ASN A 45 -6.30 1.67 0.11
CA ASN A 45 -7.27 2.76 0.15
C ASN A 45 -6.58 4.13 0.03
N LYS A 46 -5.52 4.38 0.82
CA LYS A 46 -4.78 5.65 0.78
C LYS A 46 -4.02 5.92 -0.51
N SER A 47 -3.80 4.90 -1.35
CA SER A 47 -3.15 5.09 -2.66
C SER A 47 -4.12 5.63 -3.71
N HIS A 48 -5.42 5.34 -3.59
CA HIS A 48 -6.46 5.83 -4.49
C HIS A 48 -7.80 5.94 -3.73
N SER A 49 -7.87 6.90 -2.81
CA SER A 49 -8.95 6.97 -1.82
C SER A 49 -10.19 7.64 -2.36
N HIS A 50 -11.35 7.01 -2.17
CA HIS A 50 -12.63 7.62 -2.51
C HIS A 50 -13.15 8.56 -1.40
N ASP A 51 -12.78 8.28 -0.14
CA ASP A 51 -13.15 9.04 1.05
C ASP A 51 -12.16 10.15 1.42
N GLY A 52 -11.15 10.39 0.57
CA GLY A 52 -10.11 11.39 0.81
C GLY A 52 -9.03 10.98 1.82
N ALA A 53 -8.99 9.72 2.27
CA ALA A 53 -7.91 9.26 3.13
C ALA A 53 -6.55 9.41 2.44
N SER A 54 -5.62 10.07 3.12
CA SER A 54 -4.26 10.30 2.63
C SER A 54 -3.22 9.66 3.54
N PHE A 55 -2.02 9.49 3.00
CA PHE A 55 -0.87 9.02 3.75
C PHE A 55 -0.41 10.09 4.76
N ASP A 56 -0.27 9.68 6.02
CA ASP A 56 0.25 10.53 7.10
C ASP A 56 1.60 9.96 7.57
N GLU A 57 2.68 10.73 7.37
CA GLU A 57 4.03 10.29 7.73
C GLU A 57 4.23 9.99 9.23
N GLY A 58 3.46 10.63 10.10
CA GLY A 58 3.52 10.43 11.55
C GLY A 58 2.78 9.16 12.01
N LEU A 59 1.68 8.83 11.32
CA LEU A 59 0.82 7.70 11.69
C LEU A 59 1.09 6.43 10.89
N ASP A 60 1.42 6.57 9.60
CA ASP A 60 1.51 5.45 8.67
C ASP A 60 2.94 5.00 8.40
N TYR A 61 3.95 5.87 8.53
CA TYR A 61 5.34 5.44 8.39
C TYR A 61 5.82 4.74 9.67
N PRO A 62 6.52 3.59 9.60
CA PRO A 62 7.00 2.89 10.78
C PRO A 62 7.84 3.79 11.68
N THR A 63 7.41 3.94 12.93
CA THR A 63 8.07 4.85 13.90
C THR A 63 9.52 4.45 14.17
N THR A 64 9.82 3.15 14.11
CA THR A 64 11.17 2.57 14.21
C THR A 64 12.11 3.00 13.09
N ARG A 65 11.57 3.49 11.96
CA ARG A 65 12.32 3.91 10.76
C ARG A 65 12.41 5.44 10.61
N THR A 66 12.15 6.20 11.67
CA THR A 66 12.19 7.68 11.65
C THR A 66 13.51 8.27 11.11
N SER A 67 14.65 7.61 11.38
CA SER A 67 15.95 8.06 10.88
C SER A 67 16.10 7.88 9.37
N GLU A 68 15.58 6.78 8.80
CA GLU A 68 15.47 6.56 7.35
C GLU A 68 14.57 7.63 6.74
N ARG A 69 13.40 7.87 7.36
CA ARG A 69 12.43 8.88 6.92
C ARG A 69 13.06 10.27 6.76
N ARG A 70 13.81 10.70 7.78
CA ARG A 70 14.48 12.03 7.80
C ARG A 70 15.51 12.18 6.68
N LYS A 71 16.18 11.11 6.28
CA LYS A 71 17.18 11.13 5.20
C LYS A 71 16.57 11.17 3.81
N ALA A 72 15.38 10.62 3.65
CA ALA A 72 14.72 10.52 2.35
C ALA A 72 13.95 11.79 1.94
N GLU A 73 13.95 12.85 2.77
CA GLU A 73 13.34 14.16 2.46
C GLU A 73 11.89 14.06 1.91
N GLY A 74 11.09 13.14 2.46
CA GLY A 74 9.69 12.94 2.03
C GLY A 74 9.51 12.17 0.71
N LYS A 75 10.59 11.75 0.03
CA LYS A 75 10.53 10.97 -1.22
C LYS A 75 10.68 9.48 -0.94
N MET A 76 9.62 8.84 -0.47
CA MET A 76 9.60 7.39 -0.26
C MET A 76 8.44 6.73 -0.98
N LYS A 77 8.76 5.68 -1.74
CA LYS A 77 7.74 4.79 -2.32
C LYS A 77 7.27 3.85 -1.21
N VAL A 78 6.01 4.01 -0.82
CA VAL A 78 5.34 3.17 0.18
C VAL A 78 4.55 2.06 -0.51
N THR A 79 3.76 2.42 -1.51
CA THR A 79 2.99 1.49 -2.33
C THR A 79 3.47 1.54 -3.79
N THR A 80 3.46 0.40 -4.45
CA THR A 80 3.63 0.30 -5.90
C THR A 80 2.53 -0.60 -6.43
N LEU A 81 1.66 -0.02 -7.24
CA LEU A 81 0.45 -0.65 -7.75
C LEU A 81 0.55 -0.73 -9.28
N THR A 82 0.30 -1.91 -9.83
CA THR A 82 0.23 -2.11 -11.28
C THR A 82 -1.23 -2.32 -11.66
N TYR A 83 -1.71 -1.56 -12.63
CA TYR A 83 -3.08 -1.65 -13.13
C TYR A 83 -3.10 -2.13 -14.57
N LEU A 84 -4.12 -2.90 -14.91
CA LEU A 84 -4.59 -3.09 -16.29
C LEU A 84 -5.55 -1.95 -16.61
N LEU A 85 -5.27 -1.26 -17.71
CA LEU A 85 -6.17 -0.24 -18.26
C LEU A 85 -7.12 -0.89 -19.25
N ASP A 86 -8.38 -0.48 -19.23
CA ASP A 86 -9.35 -0.76 -20.27
C ASP A 86 -9.65 0.50 -21.10
N ASP A 87 -10.33 0.33 -22.24
CA ASP A 87 -10.59 1.41 -23.20
C ASP A 87 -11.43 2.57 -22.63
N GLY A 88 -12.06 2.38 -21.46
CA GLY A 88 -12.83 3.40 -20.76
C GLY A 88 -12.04 4.15 -19.68
N ASP A 89 -10.78 3.80 -19.44
CA ASP A 89 -9.95 4.40 -18.42
C ASP A 89 -9.26 5.68 -18.91
N GLU A 90 -9.60 6.82 -18.29
CA GLU A 90 -8.88 8.09 -18.49
C GLU A 90 -7.67 8.17 -17.55
N GLN A 91 -6.58 8.79 -18.05
CA GLN A 91 -5.26 8.84 -17.40
C GLN A 91 -5.13 9.96 -16.36
#